data_AF-A0A955NJH5-F1
#
_entry.id   AF-A0A955NJH5-F1
#
_cell.length_a   1.000
_cell.length_b   1.000
_cell.length_c   1.000
_cell.angle_alpha   90.00
_cell.angle_beta   90.00
_cell.angle_gamma   90.00
#
_symmetry.space_group_name_H-M   'P 1'
#
loop_
_entity.id
_entity.type
_entity.pdbx_description
1 polymer ?
#
loop_
_entity_poly.entity_id
_entity_poly.type
_entity_poly.pdbx_seq_one_letter_code
_entity_poly.pdbx_strand_id
1 'polypeptide(L)'
;MQPTFRWFLTGATLTAVLLFSPRGFSEPGGGGLEPILQSIQKLDLDPDTILEQVRQIESEQQSQKIQSELKELEGELERLNATKADLEKRLSEIQSLPASPDRGDLGEISSDNFEFFETHIRPVLAESCYACHGPEKQKAGLRLDNAESFLVGGESGPAFFPDDPEGSRL
;
A
#
# COMPACT_ATOMS: atom_id res chain seq x y z
N MET A 1 -1.64 -21.40 -7.92
CA MET A 1 -2.03 -22.81 -7.69
C MET A 1 -2.86 -22.87 -6.42
N GLN A 2 -4.19 -22.86 -6.57
CA GLN A 2 -5.17 -23.34 -5.59
C GLN A 2 -6.32 -23.98 -6.39
N PRO A 3 -6.83 -25.17 -6.03
CA PRO A 3 -7.90 -25.81 -6.78
C PRO A 3 -9.25 -25.20 -6.42
N THR A 4 -9.91 -24.61 -7.41
CA THR A 4 -11.31 -24.20 -7.36
C THR A 4 -12.20 -25.45 -7.44
N PHE A 5 -12.90 -25.82 -6.37
CA PHE A 5 -13.92 -26.86 -6.42
C PHE A 5 -15.24 -26.28 -6.92
N ARG A 6 -15.57 -26.62 -8.17
CA ARG A 6 -16.82 -26.23 -8.85
C ARG A 6 -17.83 -27.37 -8.67
N TRP A 7 -18.82 -27.16 -7.80
CA TRP A 7 -19.90 -28.12 -7.61
C TRP A 7 -20.87 -28.05 -8.79
N PHE A 8 -20.87 -29.08 -9.64
CA PHE A 8 -21.92 -29.30 -10.64
C PHE A 8 -23.03 -30.16 -10.03
N LEU A 9 -24.17 -29.52 -9.76
CA LEU A 9 -25.46 -30.17 -9.54
C LEU A 9 -26.06 -30.51 -10.91
N THR A 10 -25.97 -31.77 -11.33
CA THR A 10 -26.88 -32.34 -12.34
C THR A 10 -27.26 -33.74 -11.90
N GLY A 11 -28.56 -33.96 -11.70
CA GLY A 11 -29.13 -35.24 -11.33
C GLY A 11 -28.81 -36.33 -12.36
N ALA A 12 -28.43 -37.50 -11.85
CA ALA A 12 -28.44 -38.74 -12.61
C ALA A 12 -28.79 -39.88 -11.63
N THR A 13 -29.94 -40.48 -11.86
CA THR A 13 -30.37 -41.75 -11.28
C THR A 13 -29.35 -42.83 -11.61
N LEU A 14 -28.56 -43.25 -10.62
CA LEU A 14 -27.70 -44.42 -10.73
C LEU A 14 -28.50 -45.66 -10.30
N THR A 15 -29.23 -46.22 -11.27
CA THR A 15 -29.65 -47.63 -11.21
C THR A 15 -28.40 -48.48 -11.45
N ALA A 16 -27.72 -48.87 -10.38
CA ALA A 16 -26.61 -49.80 -10.47
C ALA A 16 -27.16 -51.22 -10.71
N VAL A 17 -26.83 -51.77 -11.88
CA VAL A 17 -27.11 -53.14 -12.32
C VAL A 17 -26.53 -54.12 -11.30
N LEU A 18 -27.40 -54.84 -10.60
CA LEU A 18 -27.07 -56.01 -9.79
C LEU A 18 -26.74 -57.18 -10.71
N LEU A 19 -25.46 -57.35 -11.07
CA LEU A 19 -24.93 -58.61 -11.61
C LEU A 19 -23.52 -58.87 -11.09
N PHE A 20 -23.38 -59.03 -9.77
CA PHE A 20 -22.28 -59.81 -9.21
C PHE A 20 -22.68 -60.39 -7.85
N SER A 21 -22.60 -61.70 -7.71
CA SER A 21 -22.75 -62.42 -6.44
C SER A 21 -22.06 -63.78 -6.59
N PRO A 22 -21.59 -64.39 -5.49
CA PRO A 22 -20.73 -63.82 -4.46
C PRO A 22 -19.57 -64.78 -4.14
N ARG A 23 -18.45 -64.31 -3.56
CA ARG A 23 -17.56 -65.20 -2.78
C ARG A 23 -16.58 -64.38 -1.93
N GLY A 24 -16.76 -64.47 -0.60
CA GLY A 24 -15.64 -64.47 0.33
C GLY A 24 -15.27 -63.16 1.01
N PHE A 25 -16.21 -62.27 1.34
CA PHE A 25 -15.93 -61.23 2.34
C PHE A 25 -16.41 -61.69 3.70
N SER A 26 -15.47 -62.20 4.52
CA SER A 26 -15.67 -62.47 5.94
C SER A 26 -15.90 -61.15 6.67
N GLU A 27 -17.08 -60.99 7.27
CA GLU A 27 -17.44 -59.86 8.12
C GLU A 27 -16.42 -59.67 9.24
N PRO A 28 -15.84 -58.47 9.43
CA PRO A 28 -15.17 -58.15 10.68
C PRO A 28 -16.21 -58.15 11.80
N GLY A 29 -15.88 -58.85 12.89
CA GLY A 29 -16.78 -59.17 14.00
C GLY A 29 -17.65 -58.00 14.50
N GLY A 30 -18.93 -58.32 14.73
CA GLY A 30 -20.01 -57.45 15.17
C GLY A 30 -19.85 -56.86 16.58
N GLY A 31 -18.81 -56.05 16.80
CA GLY A 31 -18.87 -54.88 17.67
C GLY A 31 -19.43 -53.72 16.86
N GLY A 32 -20.63 -53.93 16.30
CA GLY A 32 -21.19 -53.13 15.23
C GLY A 32 -21.36 -51.68 15.67
N LEU A 33 -21.20 -50.76 14.72
CA LEU A 33 -21.38 -49.32 14.88
C LEU A 33 -22.79 -48.94 15.41
N GLU A 34 -23.67 -49.91 15.67
CA GLU A 34 -24.99 -49.81 16.28
C GLU A 34 -25.11 -48.84 17.47
N PRO A 35 -24.25 -48.88 18.52
CA PRO A 35 -24.37 -47.94 19.63
C PRO A 35 -23.98 -46.52 19.21
N ILE A 36 -23.11 -46.37 18.22
CA ILE A 36 -22.74 -45.08 17.63
C ILE A 36 -23.90 -44.58 16.76
N LEU A 37 -24.51 -45.43 15.93
CA LEU A 37 -25.67 -45.09 15.10
C LEU A 37 -26.91 -44.77 15.94
N GLN A 38 -27.16 -45.48 17.02
CA GLN A 38 -28.22 -45.15 17.98
C GLN A 38 -27.94 -43.84 18.73
N SER A 39 -26.67 -43.52 18.98
CA SER A 39 -26.30 -42.23 19.59
C SER A 39 -26.46 -41.08 18.58
N ILE A 40 -26.16 -41.32 17.30
CA ILE A 40 -26.38 -40.36 16.21
C ILE A 40 -27.88 -40.18 15.94
N GLN A 41 -28.68 -41.24 15.96
CA GLN A 41 -30.14 -41.15 15.82
C GLN A 41 -30.84 -40.43 16.99
N LYS A 42 -30.22 -40.40 18.18
CA LYS A 42 -30.69 -39.62 19.33
C LYS A 42 -30.34 -38.13 19.23
N LEU A 43 -29.41 -37.77 18.36
CA LEU A 43 -29.18 -36.38 18.00
C LEU A 43 -30.27 -36.02 16.99
N ASP A 44 -31.42 -35.59 17.51
CA ASP A 44 -32.56 -35.07 16.74
C ASP A 44 -32.16 -33.72 16.11
N LEU A 45 -31.22 -33.81 15.17
CA LEU A 45 -30.63 -32.69 14.46
C LEU A 45 -31.53 -32.36 13.28
N ASP A 46 -32.57 -31.58 13.59
CA ASP A 46 -33.44 -30.98 12.58
C ASP A 46 -32.59 -30.11 11.61
N PRO A 47 -32.66 -30.34 10.29
CA PRO A 47 -31.87 -29.61 9.30
C PRO A 47 -32.05 -28.09 9.34
N ASP A 48 -33.26 -27.61 9.67
CA ASP A 48 -33.55 -26.18 9.74
C ASP A 48 -32.88 -25.55 10.96
N THR A 49 -32.85 -26.26 12.09
CA THR A 49 -32.12 -25.85 13.30
C THR A 49 -30.60 -25.76 13.04
N ILE A 50 -30.04 -26.70 12.28
CA ILE A 50 -28.61 -26.65 11.91
C ILE A 50 -28.32 -25.44 11.01
N LEU A 51 -29.17 -25.17 10.03
CA LEU A 51 -29.00 -24.00 9.15
C LEU A 51 -29.08 -22.68 9.91
N GLU A 52 -29.98 -22.58 10.90
CA GLU A 52 -30.05 -21.41 11.78
C GLU A 52 -28.78 -21.26 12.61
N GLN A 53 -28.29 -22.36 13.21
CA GLN A 53 -27.05 -22.35 13.99
C GLN A 53 -25.83 -21.97 13.15
N VAL A 54 -25.72 -22.48 11.92
CA VAL A 54 -24.63 -22.12 11.00
C VAL A 54 -24.69 -20.63 10.67
N ARG A 55 -25.88 -20.09 10.35
CA ARG A 55 -26.04 -18.65 10.09
C ARG A 55 -25.65 -17.81 11.30
N GLN A 56 -26.03 -18.25 12.49
CA GLN A 56 -25.70 -17.54 13.72
C GLN A 56 -24.18 -17.57 13.99
N ILE A 57 -23.54 -18.74 13.85
CA ILE A 57 -22.09 -18.88 13.97
C ILE A 57 -21.37 -18.01 12.94
N GLU A 58 -21.81 -17.99 11.69
CA GLU A 58 -21.24 -17.13 10.63
C GLU A 58 -21.36 -15.65 11.01
N SER A 59 -22.50 -15.22 11.53
CA SER A 59 -22.72 -13.84 11.97
C SER A 59 -21.85 -13.44 13.17
N GLU A 60 -21.64 -14.37 14.11
CA GLU A 60 -20.79 -14.17 15.28
C GLU A 60 -19.31 -14.11 14.87
N GLN A 61 -18.87 -15.01 13.99
CA GLN A 61 -17.51 -15.00 13.41
C GLN A 61 -17.23 -13.70 12.66
N GLN A 62 -18.19 -13.23 11.85
CA GLN A 62 -18.05 -11.97 11.13
C GLN A 62 -17.97 -10.77 12.09
N SER A 63 -18.79 -10.75 13.13
CA SER A 63 -18.77 -9.69 14.14
C SER A 63 -17.45 -9.67 14.91
N GLN A 64 -16.93 -10.84 15.29
CA GLN A 64 -15.62 -10.97 15.94
C GLN A 64 -14.49 -10.48 15.03
N LYS A 65 -14.54 -10.84 13.74
CA LYS A 65 -13.55 -10.38 12.76
C LYS A 65 -13.54 -8.86 12.65
N ILE A 66 -14.71 -8.24 12.47
CA ILE A 66 -14.86 -6.78 12.39
C ILE A 66 -14.32 -6.11 13.67
N GLN A 67 -14.64 -6.66 14.85
CA GLN A 67 -14.14 -6.11 16.12
C GLN A 67 -12.61 -6.19 16.22
N SER A 68 -12.00 -7.27 15.74
CA SER A 68 -10.53 -7.40 15.73
C SER A 68 -9.86 -6.42 14.76
N GLU A 69 -10.41 -6.24 13.57
CA GLU A 69 -9.92 -5.27 12.58
C GLU A 69 -10.07 -3.83 13.09
N LEU A 70 -11.20 -3.49 13.72
CA LEU A 70 -11.39 -2.18 14.34
C LEU A 70 -10.35 -1.89 15.42
N LYS A 71 -10.06 -2.87 16.29
CA LYS A 71 -9.05 -2.72 17.33
C LYS A 71 -7.64 -2.52 16.76
N GLU A 72 -7.32 -3.19 15.65
CA GLU A 72 -6.05 -3.01 14.96
C GLU A 72 -5.92 -1.59 14.40
N LEU A 73 -6.97 -1.10 13.72
CA LEU A 73 -7.04 0.26 13.17
C LEU A 73 -6.96 1.34 14.25
N GLU A 74 -7.62 1.15 15.40
CA GLU A 74 -7.51 2.05 16.54
C GLU A 74 -6.05 2.15 17.04
N GLY A 75 -5.35 1.01 17.10
CA GLY A 75 -3.93 0.99 17.45
C GLY A 75 -3.05 1.69 16.42
N GLU A 76 -3.35 1.57 15.13
CA GLU A 76 -2.65 2.32 14.08
C GLU A 76 -2.90 3.83 14.18
N LEU A 77 -4.14 4.24 14.43
CA LEU A 77 -4.51 5.64 14.61
C LEU A 77 -3.77 6.26 15.79
N GLU A 78 -3.62 5.53 16.89
CA GLU A 78 -2.84 5.99 18.07
C GLU A 78 -1.36 6.20 17.71
N ARG A 79 -0.74 5.27 16.97
CA ARG A 79 0.65 5.41 16.48
C ARG A 79 0.82 6.61 15.54
N LEU A 80 -0.15 6.84 14.66
CA LEU A 80 -0.14 8.00 13.75
C LEU A 80 -0.29 9.31 14.52
N ASN A 81 -1.17 9.36 15.52
CA ASN A 81 -1.34 10.54 16.37
C ASN A 81 -0.08 10.84 17.19
N ALA A 82 0.61 9.82 17.71
CA ALA A 82 1.89 10.00 18.38
C ALA A 82 2.97 10.55 17.43
N THR A 83 3.01 10.03 16.20
CA THR A 83 3.93 10.52 15.15
C THR A 83 3.62 11.97 14.77
N LYS A 84 2.35 12.32 14.63
CA LYS A 84 1.90 13.68 14.36
C LYS A 84 2.34 14.64 15.47
N ALA A 85 2.16 14.26 16.73
CA ALA A 85 2.57 15.07 17.87
C ALA A 85 4.10 15.32 17.90
N ASP A 86 4.90 14.29 17.57
CA ASP A 86 6.36 14.46 17.44
C ASP A 86 6.71 15.45 16.31
N LEU A 87 6.08 15.30 15.13
CA LEU A 87 6.30 16.21 14.01
C LEU A 87 5.89 17.65 14.33
N GLU A 88 4.76 17.86 14.99
CA GLU A 88 4.31 19.19 15.43
C GLU A 88 5.31 19.83 16.40
N LYS A 89 5.87 19.03 17.31
CA LYS A 89 6.93 19.49 18.21
C LYS A 89 8.18 19.89 17.42
N ARG A 90 8.67 19.04 16.51
CA ARG A 90 9.84 19.34 15.67
C ARG A 90 9.62 20.58 14.80
N LEU A 91 8.40 20.77 14.28
CA LEU A 91 8.04 21.97 13.53
C LEU A 91 8.11 23.22 14.41
N SER A 92 7.60 23.16 15.64
CA SER A 92 7.69 24.28 16.59
C SER A 92 9.14 24.62 16.96
N GLU A 93 9.99 23.60 17.11
CA GLU A 93 11.43 23.79 17.33
C GLU A 93 12.05 24.53 16.16
N ILE A 94 11.81 24.09 14.92
CA ILE A 94 12.31 24.74 13.70
C ILE A 94 11.84 26.20 13.59
N GLN A 95 10.57 26.48 13.90
CA GLN A 95 10.02 27.84 13.86
C GLN A 95 10.63 28.76 14.92
N SER A 96 11.04 28.18 16.05
CA SER A 96 11.69 28.91 17.15
C SER A 96 13.21 29.10 16.95
N LEU A 97 13.81 28.41 15.98
CA LEU A 97 15.20 28.65 15.63
C LEU A 97 15.33 30.09 15.11
N PRO A 98 16.33 30.86 15.59
CA PRO A 98 16.57 32.17 15.02
C PRO A 98 16.84 31.98 13.53
N ALA A 99 16.11 32.72 12.69
CA ALA A 99 16.49 32.87 11.29
C ALA A 99 17.98 33.25 11.29
N SER A 100 18.82 32.38 10.71
CA SER A 100 20.27 32.57 10.79
C SER A 100 20.60 33.98 10.31
N PRO A 101 21.31 34.81 11.10
CA PRO A 101 21.63 36.18 10.72
C PRO A 101 22.61 36.25 9.54
N ASP A 102 23.14 35.09 9.12
CA ASP A 102 24.09 34.94 8.01
C ASP A 102 23.43 34.43 6.71
N ARG A 103 22.10 34.53 6.60
CA ARG A 103 21.49 34.69 5.27
C ARG A 103 21.65 36.17 4.90
N GLY A 104 22.86 36.56 4.52
CA GLY A 104 23.05 37.82 3.83
C GLY A 104 22.09 37.86 2.64
N ASP A 105 21.12 38.76 2.72
CA ASP A 105 20.40 39.37 1.60
C ASP A 105 20.03 38.46 0.40
N LEU A 106 19.61 37.21 0.65
CA LEU A 106 18.79 36.51 -0.33
C LEU A 106 17.38 37.01 -0.09
N GLY A 107 17.12 38.19 -0.68
CA GLY A 107 15.85 38.91 -0.61
C GLY A 107 14.70 37.93 -0.63
N GLU A 108 13.76 38.15 0.29
CA GLU A 108 12.48 37.45 0.38
C GLU A 108 12.04 37.02 -1.02
N ILE A 109 12.15 35.72 -1.33
CA ILE A 109 11.72 35.20 -2.63
C ILE A 109 10.23 35.47 -2.67
N SER A 110 9.86 36.60 -3.26
CA SER A 110 8.46 36.98 -3.39
C SER A 110 7.80 35.89 -4.22
N SER A 111 6.55 35.57 -3.88
CA SER A 111 5.71 34.65 -4.65
C SER A 111 5.78 34.94 -6.15
N ASP A 112 5.89 36.23 -6.48
CA ASP A 112 5.90 36.76 -7.84
C ASP A 112 7.20 36.41 -8.58
N ASN A 113 8.36 36.45 -7.91
CA ASN A 113 9.64 36.04 -8.51
C ASN A 113 9.68 34.53 -8.77
N PHE A 114 9.10 33.73 -7.87
CA PHE A 114 8.97 32.29 -8.08
C PHE A 114 8.04 31.96 -9.24
N GLU A 115 6.84 32.58 -9.28
CA GLU A 115 5.89 32.38 -10.37
C GLU A 115 6.50 32.79 -11.71
N PHE A 116 7.21 33.93 -11.76
CA PHE A 116 7.91 34.38 -12.96
C PHE A 116 8.95 33.36 -13.43
N PHE A 117 9.77 32.83 -12.52
CA PHE A 117 10.77 31.82 -12.87
C PHE A 117 10.11 30.56 -13.45
N GLU A 118 9.08 30.04 -12.80
CA GLU A 118 8.39 28.81 -13.22
C GLU A 118 7.66 28.96 -14.56
N THR A 119 7.09 30.14 -14.83
CA THR A 119 6.26 30.37 -16.01
C THR A 119 7.04 30.91 -17.21
N HIS A 120 8.15 31.63 -16.98
CA HIS A 120 8.90 32.30 -18.06
C HIS A 120 10.31 31.74 -18.25
N ILE A 121 11.03 31.37 -17.18
CA ILE A 121 12.44 30.98 -17.27
C ILE A 121 12.57 29.47 -17.44
N ARG A 122 11.94 28.67 -16.57
CA ARG A 122 12.05 27.21 -16.60
C ARG A 122 11.63 26.59 -17.94
N PRO A 123 10.56 27.03 -18.63
CA PRO A 123 10.18 26.45 -19.92
C PRO A 123 11.25 26.66 -21.00
N VAL A 124 11.89 27.83 -21.02
CA VAL A 124 12.97 28.15 -21.98
C VAL A 124 14.18 27.24 -21.75
N LEU A 125 14.58 27.07 -20.49
CA LEU A 125 15.68 26.16 -20.12
C LEU A 125 15.36 24.70 -20.48
N ALA A 126 14.12 24.28 -20.28
CA ALA A 126 13.67 22.93 -20.62
C ALA A 126 13.70 22.66 -22.11
N GLU A 127 13.24 23.62 -22.93
CA GLU A 127 13.21 23.49 -24.38
C GLU A 127 14.61 23.55 -25.00
N SER A 128 15.46 24.47 -24.54
CA SER A 128 16.70 24.82 -25.24
C SER A 128 17.96 24.26 -24.61
N CYS A 129 17.97 23.97 -23.30
CA CYS A 129 19.20 23.70 -22.56
C CYS A 129 19.26 22.26 -22.00
N TYR A 130 18.16 21.73 -21.46
CA TYR A 130 18.17 20.45 -20.74
C TYR A 130 18.54 19.24 -21.59
N ALA A 131 18.34 19.31 -22.90
CA ALA A 131 18.78 18.25 -23.82
C ALA A 131 20.29 17.96 -23.73
N CYS A 132 21.11 18.95 -23.36
CA CYS A 132 22.56 18.80 -23.18
C CYS A 132 23.08 19.12 -21.78
N HIS A 133 22.30 19.81 -20.95
CA HIS A 133 22.66 20.27 -19.59
C HIS A 133 21.58 19.91 -18.56
N GLY A 134 20.96 18.75 -18.72
CA GLY A 134 19.91 18.23 -17.86
C GLY A 134 20.31 16.93 -17.16
N PRO A 135 19.35 16.18 -16.60
CA PRO A 135 19.64 14.95 -15.85
C PRO A 135 20.27 13.85 -16.72
N GLU A 136 19.86 13.75 -17.98
CA GLU A 136 20.30 12.69 -18.89
C GLU A 136 21.69 12.94 -19.48
N LYS A 137 22.07 14.22 -19.63
CA LYS A 137 23.33 14.63 -20.22
C LYS A 137 23.80 15.96 -19.62
N GLN A 138 25.04 15.98 -19.16
CA GLN A 138 25.68 17.13 -18.52
C GLN A 138 26.95 17.47 -19.29
N LYS A 139 26.79 18.07 -20.47
CA LYS A 139 27.93 18.45 -21.31
C LYS A 139 28.81 19.46 -20.55
N ALA A 140 30.13 19.26 -20.58
CA ALA A 140 31.09 20.06 -19.82
C ALA A 140 30.77 20.15 -18.32
N GLY A 141 30.16 19.09 -17.75
CA GLY A 141 29.79 19.01 -16.34
C GLY A 141 28.71 19.98 -15.89
N LEU A 142 28.08 20.73 -16.80
CA LEU A 142 27.07 21.73 -16.45
C LEU A 142 25.67 21.13 -16.41
N ARG A 143 24.92 21.47 -15.35
CA ARG A 143 23.55 21.02 -15.10
C ARG A 143 22.65 22.19 -14.66
N LEU A 144 21.53 22.38 -15.35
CA LEU A 144 20.68 23.58 -15.25
C LEU A 144 19.22 23.31 -14.81
N ASP A 145 18.86 22.07 -14.47
CA ASP A 145 17.50 21.68 -14.09
C ASP A 145 17.17 21.86 -12.59
N ASN A 146 18.18 22.07 -11.74
CA ASN A 146 18.02 22.32 -10.31
C ASN A 146 18.91 23.48 -9.84
N ALA A 147 18.49 24.13 -8.75
CA ALA A 147 19.10 25.36 -8.25
C ALA A 147 20.53 25.14 -7.73
N GLU A 148 20.78 24.02 -7.06
CA GLU A 148 22.08 23.70 -6.48
C GLU A 148 23.15 23.56 -7.56
N SER A 149 22.82 22.86 -8.64
CA SER A 149 23.74 22.65 -9.77
C SER A 149 24.00 23.95 -10.55
N PHE A 150 23.03 24.86 -10.57
CA PHE A 150 23.15 26.18 -11.22
C PHE A 150 24.30 27.01 -10.63
N LEU A 151 24.48 26.95 -9.30
CA LEU A 151 25.52 27.68 -8.58
C LEU A 151 26.90 27.02 -8.69
N VAL A 152 26.94 25.68 -8.77
CA VAL A 152 28.20 24.93 -8.93
C VAL A 152 28.82 25.21 -10.30
N GLY A 153 27.99 25.35 -11.34
CA GLY A 153 28.44 25.54 -12.71
C GLY A 153 28.98 24.24 -13.34
N GLY A 154 29.93 24.38 -14.27
CA GLY A 154 30.51 23.25 -14.99
C GLY A 154 32.04 23.25 -14.95
N GLU A 155 32.67 22.57 -15.89
CA GLU A 155 34.14 22.47 -16.00
C GLU A 155 34.83 23.84 -16.16
N SER A 156 34.10 24.85 -16.63
CA SER A 156 34.60 26.23 -16.76
C SER A 156 34.53 27.02 -15.44
N GLY A 157 34.00 26.44 -14.36
CA GLY A 157 33.71 27.09 -13.09
C GLY A 157 32.23 27.52 -12.95
N PRO A 158 31.91 28.35 -11.96
CA PRO A 158 30.57 28.88 -11.74
C PRO A 158 30.03 29.54 -13.02
N ALA A 159 28.77 29.26 -13.33
CA ALA A 159 28.09 29.77 -14.51
C ALA A 159 27.18 30.97 -14.18
N PHE A 160 26.72 31.07 -12.94
CA PHE A 160 25.76 32.08 -12.48
C PHE A 160 26.19 32.69 -11.15
N PHE A 161 26.13 34.02 -11.07
CA PHE A 161 26.34 34.82 -9.87
C PHE A 161 25.06 35.63 -9.60
N PRO A 162 24.35 35.39 -8.47
CA PRO A 162 23.06 36.01 -8.19
C PRO A 162 23.03 37.55 -8.30
N ASP A 163 24.12 38.20 -7.90
CA ASP A 163 24.22 39.68 -7.84
C ASP A 163 25.04 40.29 -8.98
N ASP A 164 25.53 39.47 -9.92
CA ASP A 164 26.39 39.92 -11.02
C ASP A 164 26.03 39.20 -12.34
N PRO A 165 24.99 39.68 -13.05
CA PRO A 165 24.61 39.11 -14.33
C PRO A 165 25.67 39.35 -15.41
N GLU A 166 26.48 40.43 -15.33
CA GLU A 166 27.54 40.70 -16.31
C GLU A 166 28.76 39.79 -16.12
N GLY A 167 29.07 39.41 -14.87
CA GLY A 167 30.07 38.41 -14.54
C GLY A 167 29.58 36.97 -14.71
N SER A 168 28.27 36.77 -14.88
CA SER A 168 27.68 35.46 -15.17
C SER A 168 27.90 35.07 -16.64
N ARG A 169 28.08 33.77 -16.88
CA ARG A 169 28.30 33.22 -18.24
C ARG A 169 27.02 32.60 -18.83
N LEU A 170 25.90 32.78 -18.15
CA LEU A 170 24.56 32.27 -18.48
C LEU A 170 23.65 33.40 -18.96
#